data_AF-A0A948YAK8-F1
#
_entry.id   AF-A0A948YAK8-F1
#
_cell.length_a   1.000
_cell.length_b   1.000
_cell.length_c   1.000
_cell.angle_alpha   90.00
_cell.angle_beta   90.00
_cell.angle_gamma   90.00
#
_symmetry.space_group_name_H-M   'P 1'
#
loop_
_entity.id
_entity.type
_entity.pdbx_description
1 polymer ?
#
loop_
_entity_poly.entity_id
_entity_poly.type
_entity_poly.pdbx_seq_one_letter_code
_entity_poly.pdbx_strand_id
1 'polypeptide(L)' 'MKLKTLFEKIWNKHVVHQQEGYPDVLYIDAHLIHDVTSPQAFEGLRKRGIPVARPDRIWA' A
#
# COMPACT_ATOMS: atom_id res chain seq x y z
N MET A 1 -26.20 16.48 -3.78
CA MET A 1 -24.94 15.76 -3.48
C MET A 1 -24.53 14.98 -4.72
N LYS A 2 -23.29 15.12 -5.18
CA LYS A 2 -22.78 14.32 -6.31
C LYS A 2 -22.63 12.88 -5.84
N LEU A 3 -23.18 11.92 -6.60
CA LEU A 3 -23.03 10.51 -6.28
C LEU A 3 -21.56 10.12 -6.43
N LYS A 4 -20.97 9.54 -5.39
CA LYS A 4 -19.59 9.02 -5.47
C LYS A 4 -19.57 7.69 -6.22
N THR A 5 -18.61 7.52 -7.12
CA THR A 5 -18.33 6.24 -7.79
C THR A 5 -17.82 5.21 -6.77
N LEU A 6 -17.87 3.92 -7.13
CA LEU A 6 -17.27 2.88 -6.29
C LEU A 6 -15.77 3.12 -6.07
N PHE A 7 -15.07 3.53 -7.11
CA PHE A 7 -13.65 3.87 -7.04
C PHE A 7 -13.39 4.98 -6.01
N GLU A 8 -14.14 6.09 -6.07
CA GLU A 8 -13.98 7.20 -5.12
C GLU A 8 -14.30 6.77 -3.69
N LYS A 9 -15.28 5.87 -3.49
CA LYS A 9 -15.60 5.34 -2.16
C LYS A 9 -14.45 4.52 -1.60
N ILE A 10 -13.86 3.64 -2.41
CA ILE A 10 -12.72 2.82 -2.00
C ILE A 10 -11.51 3.72 -1.75
N TRP A 11 -11.13 4.57 -2.72
CA TRP A 11 -9.99 5.47 -2.59
C TRP A 11 -10.05 6.29 -1.31
N ASN A 12 -11.16 7.03 -1.10
CA ASN A 12 -11.34 7.89 0.07
C ASN A 12 -11.29 7.11 1.41
N LYS A 13 -11.63 5.82 1.42
CA LYS A 13 -11.54 4.98 2.63
C LYS A 13 -10.09 4.64 3.00
N HIS A 14 -9.16 4.66 2.03
CA HIS A 14 -7.77 4.24 2.21
C HIS A 14 -6.79 5.41 2.32
N VAL A 15 -7.22 6.63 2.04
CA VAL A 15 -6.40 7.83 2.25
C VAL A 15 -6.10 8.00 3.74
N VAL A 16 -4.82 8.02 4.10
CA VAL A 16 -4.35 8.27 5.47
C VAL A 16 -3.70 9.64 5.64
N HIS A 17 -3.27 10.26 4.54
CA HIS A 17 -2.75 11.62 4.56
C HIS A 17 -2.97 12.29 3.21
N GLN A 18 -3.37 13.57 3.25
CA GLN A 18 -3.51 14.43 2.08
C GLN A 18 -2.72 15.71 2.32
N GLN A 19 -2.02 16.16 1.28
CA GLN A 19 -1.28 17.41 1.29
C GLN A 19 -1.42 18.08 -0.08
N GLU A 20 -1.67 19.40 -0.07
CA GLU A 20 -1.76 20.19 -1.30
C GLU A 20 -0.47 20.09 -2.12
N GLY A 21 -0.59 19.82 -3.42
CA GLY A 21 0.53 19.65 -4.33
C GLY A 21 1.23 18.29 -4.28
N TYR A 22 0.78 17.35 -3.44
CA TYR A 22 1.33 15.99 -3.35
C TYR A 22 0.26 14.93 -3.63
N PRO A 23 0.65 13.74 -4.13
CA PRO A 23 -0.27 12.61 -4.20
C PRO A 23 -0.80 12.21 -2.83
N ASP A 24 -2.01 11.65 -2.80
CA ASP A 24 -2.57 11.06 -1.59
C ASP A 24 -1.69 9.91 -1.08
N VAL A 25 -1.51 9.84 0.24
CA VAL A 25 -0.91 8.67 0.88
C VAL A 25 -2.02 7.68 1.18
N LEU A 26 -1.91 6.48 0.59
CA LEU A 26 -2.86 5.39 0.79
C LEU A 26 -2.30 4.34 1.75
N TYR A 27 -3.16 3.83 2.62
CA TYR A 27 -2.89 2.59 3.33
C TYR A 27 -3.15 1.39 2.41
N ILE A 28 -2.22 0.44 2.43
CA ILE A 28 -2.35 -0.82 1.68
C ILE A 28 -2.74 -1.93 2.65
N ASP A 29 -4.00 -2.34 2.58
CA ASP A 29 -4.52 -3.43 3.39
C ASP A 29 -3.98 -4.79 2.99
N ALA A 30 -3.60 -4.96 1.72
CA ALA A 30 -3.09 -6.23 1.24
C ALA A 30 -1.85 -6.22 0.34
N HIS A 31 -0.85 -7.05 0.70
CA HIS A 31 0.36 -7.27 -0.09
C HIS A 31 0.38 -8.71 -0.60
N LEU A 32 0.23 -8.87 -1.92
CA LEU A 32 0.33 -10.16 -2.59
C LEU A 32 1.77 -10.39 -3.02
N ILE A 33 2.31 -11.57 -2.70
CA ILE A 33 3.69 -11.94 -3.02
C ILE A 33 3.74 -13.13 -3.97
N HIS A 34 4.82 -13.21 -4.74
CA HIS A 34 5.07 -14.31 -5.67
C HIS A 34 6.59 -14.47 -5.93
N ASP A 35 6.98 -15.63 -6.44
CA ASP A 35 8.38 -16.07 -6.50
C ASP A 35 9.28 -15.24 -7.42
N VAL A 36 8.72 -14.40 -8.29
CA VAL A 36 9.51 -13.65 -9.27
C VAL A 36 9.95 -12.29 -8.74
N THR A 37 9.05 -11.49 -8.15
CA THR A 37 9.37 -10.11 -7.75
C THR A 37 9.56 -9.94 -6.25
N SER A 38 8.94 -10.80 -5.43
CA SER A 38 9.01 -10.67 -3.98
C SER A 38 10.41 -10.88 -3.41
N PRO A 39 11.26 -11.80 -3.91
CA PRO A 39 12.64 -11.91 -3.46
C PRO A 39 13.41 -10.59 -3.58
N GLN A 40 13.23 -9.87 -4.70
CA GLN A 40 13.85 -8.57 -4.94
C GLN A 40 13.31 -7.49 -3.99
N ALA A 41 12.00 -7.45 -3.74
CA ALA A 41 11.39 -6.50 -2.81
C ALA A 41 11.90 -6.70 -1.36
N PHE A 42 11.95 -7.94 -0.88
CA PHE A 42 12.45 -8.25 0.46
C PHE A 42 13.95 -7.96 0.62
N GLU A 43 14.74 -8.18 -0.44
CA GLU A 43 16.15 -7.79 -0.44
C GLU A 43 16.32 -6.27 -0.31
N GLY A 44 15.46 -5.49 -0.96
CA GLY A 44 15.41 -4.04 -0.80
C GLY A 44 15.17 -3.60 0.65
N LEU A 45 14.26 -4.28 1.36
CA LEU A 45 14.00 -4.02 2.79
C LEU A 45 15.22 -4.35 3.66
N ARG A 46 15.85 -5.52 3.43
CA ARG A 46 17.06 -5.94 4.15
C ARG A 46 18.21 -4.96 3.97
N LYS A 47 18.48 -4.51 2.75
CA LYS A 47 19.52 -3.51 2.46
C LYS A 47 19.30 -2.18 3.17
N ARG A 48 18.04 -1.78 3.34
CA ARG A 48 17.66 -0.58 4.09
C ARG A 48 17.66 -0.77 5.61
N GLY A 49 17.85 -2.00 6.10
CA GLY A 49 17.82 -2.33 7.52
C GLY A 49 16.44 -2.16 8.17
N ILE A 50 15.36 -2.22 7.38
CA ILE A 50 14.00 -2.03 7.90
C ILE A 50 13.19 -3.33 7.85
N PRO A 51 12.32 -3.58 8.85
CA PRO A 51 11.44 -4.74 8.85
C PRO A 51 10.27 -4.55 7.89
N VAL A 52 9.59 -5.65 7.59
CA VAL A 52 8.25 -5.61 7.00
C VAL A 52 7.29 -4.95 8.01
N ALA A 53 6.60 -3.89 7.60
CA ALA A 53 5.77 -3.08 8.49
C ALA A 53 4.48 -3.78 8.97
N ARG A 54 3.92 -4.69 8.15
CA ARG A 54 2.66 -5.41 8.39
C ARG A 54 2.77 -6.86 7.92
N PRO A 55 3.52 -7.72 8.61
CA PRO A 55 3.68 -9.12 8.20
C PRO A 55 2.36 -9.92 8.27
N ASP A 56 1.38 -9.46 9.07
CA ASP A 56 0.01 -9.99 9.13
C ASP A 56 -0.83 -9.69 7.87
N ARG A 57 -0.32 -8.82 6.98
CA ARG A 57 -0.98 -8.38 5.74
C ARG A 57 -0.17 -8.80 4.50
N ILE A 58 0.43 -9.98 4.55
CA ILE A 58 1.11 -10.59 3.41
C ILE A 58 0.44 -11.91 3.08
N TRP A 59 0.08 -12.11 1.81
CA TRP A 59 -0.51 -13.35 1.30
C TRP A 59 0.27 -13.84 0.08
N ALA A 60 0.47 -15.15 0.01
CA ALA A 60 1.04 -15.86 -1.13
C ALA A 60 -0.07 -16.43 -2.02
#